data_AF-F9FA07-F1
#
_entry.id   AF-F9FA07-F1
#
_cell.length_a   1.000
_cell.length_b   1.000
_cell.length_c   1.000
_cell.angle_alpha   90.00
_cell.angle_beta   90.00
_cell.angle_gamma   90.00
#
_symmetry.space_group_name_H-M   'P 1'
#
loop_
_entity.id
_entity.type
_entity.pdbx_description
1 polymer ?
#
loop_
_entity_poly.entity_id
_entity_poly.type
_entity_poly.pdbx_seq_one_letter_code
_entity_poly.pdbx_strand_id
1 'polypeptide(L)'
;MALFSPRKEGLAATLSKPGDFLDWEHAFRIQAERLDLQQYLKRKTFLRDKPALPDIRKRKYTKTAQAQRTIRSETQESQESTQDDIRETANGTWVVSDLTEQGQKTFQQDLDFYQLEERIFKDEKKALDTLKDWVLRTVSPSFIWTCCQPHESIYEWHHYLRAR
;
A
#
# COMPACT_ATOMS: atom_id res chain seq x y z
N MET A 1 7.38 -11.76 -51.09
CA MET A 1 6.51 -11.10 -50.08
C MET A 1 6.13 -12.16 -49.05
N ALA A 2 6.72 -12.12 -47.86
CA ALA A 2 6.43 -13.10 -46.82
C ALA A 2 5.25 -12.59 -45.97
N LEU A 3 4.21 -13.42 -45.91
CA LEU A 3 2.99 -13.20 -45.14
C LEU A 3 3.33 -13.17 -43.64
N PHE A 4 3.27 -11.99 -43.05
CA PHE A 4 3.26 -11.84 -41.59
C PHE A 4 2.01 -12.52 -41.05
N SER A 5 2.20 -13.71 -40.49
CA SER A 5 1.16 -14.36 -39.70
C SER A 5 1.00 -13.59 -38.39
N PRO A 6 -0.21 -13.16 -38.01
CA PRO A 6 -0.43 -12.54 -36.71
C PRO A 6 -0.29 -13.62 -35.64
N ARG A 7 0.85 -13.64 -34.95
CA ARG A 7 1.10 -14.53 -33.82
C ARG A 7 0.12 -14.18 -32.70
N LYS A 8 -0.98 -14.94 -32.61
CA LYS A 8 -1.87 -14.94 -31.45
C LYS A 8 -1.10 -15.48 -30.24
N GLU A 9 -1.42 -14.87 -29.08
CA GLU A 9 -1.10 -15.32 -27.73
C GLU A 9 0.32 -15.03 -27.21
N GLY A 10 0.37 -14.53 -25.97
CA GLY A 10 1.50 -13.81 -25.41
C GLY A 10 2.83 -14.55 -25.52
N LEU A 11 3.84 -13.83 -26.00
CA LEU A 11 5.24 -14.15 -25.77
C LEU A 11 5.49 -14.19 -24.26
N ALA A 12 5.23 -15.33 -23.63
CA ALA A 12 5.82 -15.63 -22.33
C ALA A 12 7.31 -15.85 -22.58
N ALA A 13 8.06 -14.75 -22.70
CA ALA A 13 9.51 -14.83 -22.60
C ALA A 13 9.82 -15.52 -21.27
N THR A 14 10.61 -16.59 -21.32
CA THR A 14 10.96 -17.39 -20.14
C THR A 14 12.45 -17.27 -19.90
N LEU A 15 12.85 -17.22 -18.62
CA LEU A 15 14.25 -17.14 -18.21
C LEU A 15 14.70 -18.50 -17.68
N SER A 16 15.20 -19.35 -18.59
CA SER A 16 15.69 -20.69 -18.26
C SER A 16 17.21 -20.78 -18.25
N LYS A 17 17.87 -19.95 -19.06
CA LYS A 17 19.33 -19.83 -19.14
C LYS A 17 19.73 -18.35 -19.26
N PRO A 18 20.99 -17.97 -18.96
CA PRO A 18 21.42 -16.57 -19.01
C PRO A 18 21.20 -15.89 -20.37
N GLY A 19 21.28 -16.66 -21.47
CA GLY A 19 21.03 -16.16 -22.82
C GLY A 19 19.60 -15.69 -23.09
N ASP A 20 18.61 -16.08 -22.27
CA ASP A 20 17.22 -15.67 -22.43
C ASP A 20 16.94 -14.30 -21.77
N PHE A 21 17.92 -13.74 -21.04
CA PHE A 21 17.70 -12.59 -20.17
C PHE A 21 17.22 -11.34 -20.92
N LEU A 22 17.74 -11.05 -22.12
CA LEU A 22 17.36 -9.83 -22.85
C LEU A 22 15.88 -9.86 -23.30
N ASP A 23 15.43 -11.00 -23.83
CA ASP A 23 14.04 -11.17 -24.26
C ASP A 23 13.10 -11.15 -23.05
N TRP A 24 13.51 -11.79 -21.94
CA TRP A 24 12.77 -11.79 -20.70
C TRP A 24 12.72 -10.39 -20.06
N GLU A 25 13.82 -9.65 -20.02
CA GLU A 25 13.92 -8.29 -19.47
C GLU A 25 13.00 -7.34 -20.25
N HIS A 26 12.97 -7.46 -21.58
CA HIS A 26 12.06 -6.66 -22.39
C HIS A 26 10.59 -6.95 -22.05
N ALA A 27 10.20 -8.22 -21.95
CA ALA A 27 8.84 -8.60 -21.55
C ALA A 27 8.50 -8.14 -20.12
N PHE A 28 9.45 -8.27 -19.19
CA PHE A 28 9.33 -7.82 -17.80
C PHE A 28 9.08 -6.31 -17.72
N ARG A 29 9.82 -5.51 -18.48
CA ARG A 29 9.62 -4.05 -18.55
C ARG A 29 8.26 -3.68 -19.11
N ILE A 30 7.77 -4.39 -20.14
CA ILE A 30 6.40 -4.20 -20.67
C ILE A 30 5.35 -4.49 -19.60
N GLN A 31 5.50 -5.57 -18.82
CA GLN A 31 4.56 -5.88 -17.73
C GLN A 31 4.60 -4.82 -16.63
N ALA A 32 5.80 -4.38 -16.25
CA ALA A 32 5.95 -3.32 -15.24
C ALA A 32 5.34 -2.00 -15.71
N GLU A 33 5.47 -1.65 -16.99
CA GLU A 33 4.84 -0.45 -17.57
C GLU A 33 3.32 -0.56 -17.59
N ARG A 34 2.76 -1.72 -17.95
CA ARG A 34 1.31 -1.97 -17.91
C ARG A 34 0.68 -1.89 -16.53
N LEU A 35 1.49 -2.09 -15.49
CA LEU A 35 1.07 -2.10 -14.09
C LEU A 35 1.44 -0.78 -13.37
N ASP A 36 1.99 0.20 -14.08
CA ASP A 36 2.50 1.48 -13.53
C ASP A 36 3.57 1.29 -12.43
N LEU A 37 4.40 0.25 -12.57
CA LEU A 37 5.45 -0.12 -11.61
C LEU A 37 6.86 0.26 -12.06
N GLN A 38 7.04 1.12 -13.07
CA GLN A 38 8.36 1.48 -13.61
C GLN A 38 9.28 2.07 -12.53
N GLN A 39 8.72 2.77 -11.53
CA GLN A 39 9.48 3.31 -10.41
C GLN A 39 10.13 2.23 -9.53
N TYR A 40 9.46 1.08 -9.38
CA TYR A 40 9.95 -0.07 -8.60
C TYR A 40 11.10 -0.80 -9.27
N LEU A 41 11.37 -0.51 -10.54
CA LEU A 41 12.52 -1.06 -11.27
C LEU A 41 13.75 -0.14 -11.23
N LYS A 42 13.55 1.17 -11.00
CA LYS A 42 14.64 2.16 -11.01
C LYS A 42 15.39 2.25 -9.70
N ARG A 43 14.69 2.02 -8.59
CA ARG A 43 15.22 2.10 -7.23
C ARG A 43 14.57 1.06 -6.35
N LYS A 44 15.27 0.66 -5.28
CA LYS A 44 14.72 -0.18 -4.22
C LYS A 44 13.61 0.59 -3.48
N THR A 45 12.37 0.44 -3.94
CA THR A 45 11.18 0.97 -3.28
C THR A 45 10.34 -0.16 -2.71
N PHE A 46 9.77 0.13 -1.55
CA PHE A 46 8.81 -0.75 -0.88
C PHE A 46 7.39 -0.24 -1.11
N LEU A 47 6.44 -1.16 -1.00
CA LEU A 47 5.02 -0.83 -0.95
C LEU A 47 4.80 0.19 0.16
N ARG A 48 3.93 1.18 -0.08
CA ARG A 48 3.54 2.17 0.93
C ARG A 48 2.99 1.48 2.18
N ASP A 49 3.08 2.15 3.32
CA ASP A 49 2.46 1.65 4.53
C ASP A 49 0.94 1.58 4.38
N LYS A 50 0.33 0.56 5.01
CA LYS A 50 -1.13 0.46 5.05
C LYS A 50 -1.67 1.68 5.80
N PRO A 51 -2.63 2.43 5.22
CA PRO A 51 -3.18 3.61 5.88
C PRO A 51 -3.91 3.20 7.17
N ALA A 52 -3.87 4.08 8.16
CA ALA A 52 -4.51 3.87 9.45
C ALA A 52 -5.91 4.47 9.47
N LEU A 53 -6.88 3.70 9.99
CA LEU A 53 -8.24 4.18 10.16
C LEU A 53 -8.25 5.40 11.12
N PRO A 54 -8.95 6.50 10.78
CA PRO A 54 -9.10 7.64 11.68
C PRO A 54 -9.76 7.23 13.01
N ASP A 55 -9.12 7.58 14.14
CA ASP A 55 -9.69 7.32 15.47
C ASP A 55 -10.60 8.49 15.88
N ILE A 56 -11.90 8.21 15.95
CA ILE A 56 -12.96 9.15 16.34
C ILE A 56 -12.74 9.84 17.70
N ARG A 57 -11.89 9.26 18.57
CA ARG A 57 -11.58 9.79 19.91
C ARG A 57 -10.58 10.94 19.92
N LYS A 58 -9.97 11.25 18.77
CA LYS A 58 -8.98 12.33 18.68
C LYS A 58 -9.62 13.68 18.97
N ARG A 59 -8.89 14.54 19.71
CA ARG A 59 -9.32 15.88 20.11
C ARG A 59 -9.78 16.76 18.95
N LYS A 60 -9.23 16.58 17.75
CA LYS A 60 -9.60 17.33 16.54
C LYS A 60 -11.07 17.20 16.14
N TYR A 61 -11.80 16.21 16.66
CA TYR A 61 -13.21 15.98 16.35
C TYR A 61 -14.20 16.54 17.41
N THR A 62 -13.73 17.32 18.40
CA THR A 62 -14.45 18.02 19.51
C THR A 62 -15.95 17.75 19.72
N LYS A 63 -16.35 17.48 20.98
CA LYS A 63 -17.73 17.09 21.40
C LYS A 63 -18.74 18.23 21.55
N THR A 64 -20.03 17.91 21.44
CA THR A 64 -21.14 18.79 21.87
C THR A 64 -21.36 18.73 23.40
N ALA A 65 -21.94 19.79 23.98
CA ALA A 65 -22.12 19.95 25.42
C ALA A 65 -22.96 18.84 26.11
N GLN A 66 -23.80 18.11 25.38
CA GLN A 66 -24.53 16.95 25.93
C GLN A 66 -23.61 15.75 26.19
N ALA A 67 -22.62 15.51 25.33
CA ALA A 67 -21.60 14.48 25.54
C ALA A 67 -20.51 14.91 26.55
N GLN A 68 -20.41 16.23 26.84
CA GLN A 68 -19.54 16.77 27.90
C GLN A 68 -20.14 16.62 29.32
N ARG A 69 -21.45 16.37 29.47
CA ARG A 69 -22.10 16.29 30.80
C ARG A 69 -21.64 15.12 31.68
N THR A 70 -20.91 14.15 31.13
CA THR A 70 -20.25 13.08 31.90
C THR A 70 -18.79 13.42 32.26
N ILE A 71 -18.24 14.52 31.76
CA ILE A 71 -16.90 15.01 32.13
C ILE A 71 -17.07 15.94 33.33
N ARG A 72 -17.19 15.33 34.51
CA ARG A 72 -17.26 16.07 35.78
C ARG A 72 -15.97 16.88 35.92
N SER A 73 -16.15 18.19 36.13
CA SER A 73 -15.10 19.12 36.50
C SER A 73 -14.40 18.66 37.77
N GLU A 74 -13.12 18.31 37.66
CA GLU A 74 -12.19 18.42 38.78
C GLU A 74 -11.13 19.44 38.40
N THR A 75 -11.12 20.51 39.18
CA THR A 75 -10.15 21.59 39.19
C THR A 75 -8.78 21.02 39.55
N GLN A 76 -7.76 21.23 38.70
CA GLN A 76 -6.43 21.79 39.03
C GLN A 76 -5.28 21.26 38.15
N GLU A 77 -4.51 22.26 37.69
CA GLU A 77 -3.06 22.31 37.48
C GLU A 77 -2.38 21.46 36.39
N SER A 78 -1.96 22.20 35.36
CA SER A 78 -0.60 22.22 34.80
C SER A 78 0.15 20.89 34.71
N GLN A 79 0.18 20.30 33.52
CA GLN A 79 1.47 19.96 32.89
C GLN A 79 1.31 19.70 31.39
N GLU A 80 2.06 20.50 30.65
CA GLU A 80 2.44 20.35 29.26
C GLU A 80 2.85 18.89 28.96
N SER A 81 1.94 18.15 28.35
CA SER A 81 2.27 16.90 27.67
C SER A 81 1.55 16.91 26.34
N THR A 82 2.32 16.71 25.28
CA THR A 82 1.90 16.56 23.89
C THR A 82 1.14 15.24 23.74
N GLN A 83 0.01 15.10 24.42
CA GLN A 83 -0.86 13.95 24.34
C GLN A 83 -2.21 14.43 23.84
N ASP A 84 -2.37 14.34 22.52
CA ASP A 84 -3.57 14.74 21.76
C ASP A 84 -4.79 13.83 22.02
N ASP A 85 -4.64 12.86 22.92
CA ASP A 85 -5.70 11.95 23.34
C ASP A 85 -6.52 12.59 24.47
N ILE A 86 -7.84 12.50 24.36
CA ILE A 86 -8.76 12.86 25.45
C ILE A 86 -8.57 11.79 26.54
N ARG A 87 -8.12 12.19 27.74
CA ARG A 87 -8.12 11.29 28.90
C ARG A 87 -9.56 10.92 29.23
N GLU A 88 -9.91 9.66 29.02
CA GLU A 88 -11.28 9.16 29.13
C GLU A 88 -11.45 8.28 30.36
N THR A 89 -12.43 8.60 31.22
CA THR A 89 -12.88 7.77 32.34
C THR A 89 -14.21 7.05 32.06
N ALA A 90 -14.63 6.91 30.81
CA ALA A 90 -15.87 6.23 30.44
C ALA A 90 -15.63 5.14 29.39
N ASN A 91 -15.92 3.89 29.76
CA ASN A 91 -15.93 2.69 28.92
C ASN A 91 -17.10 2.69 27.89
N GLY A 92 -17.33 3.81 27.18
CA GLY A 92 -18.42 3.97 26.20
C GLY A 92 -17.96 3.75 24.77
N THR A 93 -18.83 3.17 23.92
CA THR A 93 -18.60 3.15 22.46
C THR A 93 -18.88 4.53 21.89
N TRP A 94 -17.86 5.17 21.28
CA TRP A 94 -18.00 6.48 20.65
C TRP A 94 -18.68 6.38 19.30
N VAL A 95 -19.61 7.28 19.01
CA VAL A 95 -20.28 7.37 17.71
C VAL A 95 -20.18 8.77 17.12
N VAL A 96 -20.35 8.87 15.79
CA VAL A 96 -20.24 10.15 15.05
C VAL A 96 -21.19 11.22 15.59
N SER A 97 -22.36 10.82 16.09
CA SER A 97 -23.35 11.74 16.69
C SER A 97 -22.87 12.42 17.97
N ASP A 98 -21.83 11.90 18.64
CA ASP A 98 -21.26 12.49 19.86
C ASP A 98 -20.38 13.72 19.56
N LEU A 99 -20.02 13.92 18.29
CA LEU A 99 -19.15 15.00 17.83
C LEU A 99 -19.94 16.28 17.52
N THR A 100 -19.26 17.43 17.58
CA THR A 100 -19.79 18.71 17.03
C THR A 100 -20.04 18.58 15.52
N GLU A 101 -20.91 19.43 14.95
CA GLU A 101 -21.12 19.46 13.49
C GLU A 101 -19.80 19.65 12.72
N GLN A 102 -18.90 20.49 13.24
CA GLN A 102 -17.57 20.67 12.66
C GLN A 102 -16.72 19.40 12.80
N GLY A 103 -16.73 18.76 13.97
CA GLY A 103 -16.03 17.51 14.22
C GLY A 103 -16.52 16.36 13.33
N GLN A 104 -17.84 16.25 13.10
CA GLN A 104 -18.43 15.29 12.18
C GLN A 104 -17.94 15.51 10.75
N LYS A 105 -17.92 16.75 10.27
CA LYS A 105 -17.40 17.09 8.93
C LYS A 105 -15.92 16.73 8.80
N THR A 106 -15.09 17.08 9.78
CA THR A 106 -13.66 16.76 9.76
C THR A 106 -13.41 15.25 9.82
N PHE A 107 -14.17 14.51 10.64
CA PHE A 107 -14.08 13.05 10.69
C PHE A 107 -14.48 12.40 9.37
N GLN A 108 -15.54 12.89 8.73
CA GLN A 108 -15.95 12.41 7.42
C GLN A 108 -14.89 12.67 6.34
N GLN A 109 -14.28 13.86 6.32
CA GLN A 109 -13.18 14.17 5.39
C GLN A 109 -11.98 13.25 5.59
N ASP A 110 -11.59 12.98 6.84
CA ASP A 110 -10.50 12.06 7.14
C ASP A 110 -10.83 10.62 6.74
N LEU A 111 -12.09 10.19 6.90
CA LEU A 111 -12.56 8.88 6.43
C LEU A 111 -12.50 8.78 4.90
N ASP A 112 -12.94 9.81 4.18
CA ASP A 112 -12.91 9.84 2.72
C ASP A 112 -11.46 9.77 2.22
N PHE A 113 -10.55 10.50 2.87
CA PHE A 113 -9.12 10.45 2.57
C PHE A 113 -8.52 9.06 2.85
N TYR A 114 -8.83 8.48 4.01
CA TYR A 114 -8.43 7.11 4.36
C TYR A 114 -8.91 6.09 3.31
N GLN A 115 -10.17 6.17 2.86
CA GLN A 115 -10.72 5.25 1.85
C GLN A 115 -9.99 5.38 0.51
N LEU A 116 -9.62 6.60 0.11
CA LEU A 116 -8.82 6.84 -1.08
C LEU A 116 -7.42 6.24 -0.95
N GLU A 117 -6.73 6.51 0.15
CA GLU A 117 -5.41 5.93 0.42
C GLU A 117 -5.45 4.40 0.48
N GLU A 118 -6.49 3.83 1.09
CA GLU A 118 -6.66 2.38 1.20
C GLU A 118 -6.85 1.74 -0.18
N ARG A 119 -7.61 2.41 -1.07
CA ARG A 119 -7.77 1.97 -2.46
C ARG A 119 -6.43 2.00 -3.21
N ILE A 120 -5.72 3.11 -3.13
CA ILE A 120 -4.40 3.26 -3.77
C ILE A 120 -3.43 2.18 -3.27
N PHE A 121 -3.37 1.94 -1.96
CA PHE A 121 -2.54 0.90 -1.37
C PHE A 121 -2.93 -0.50 -1.87
N LYS A 122 -4.23 -0.83 -1.93
CA LYS A 122 -4.72 -2.13 -2.42
C LYS A 122 -4.38 -2.33 -3.89
N ASP A 123 -4.55 -1.30 -4.72
CA ASP A 123 -4.25 -1.35 -6.15
C ASP A 123 -2.75 -1.53 -6.40
N GLU A 124 -1.91 -0.76 -5.70
CA GLU A 124 -0.45 -0.88 -5.79
C GLU A 124 0.04 -2.25 -5.32
N LYS A 125 -0.49 -2.75 -4.20
CA LYS A 125 -0.20 -4.11 -3.72
C LYS A 125 -0.57 -5.17 -4.75
N LYS A 126 -1.77 -5.08 -5.32
CA LYS A 126 -2.26 -6.03 -6.32
C LYS A 126 -1.40 -5.99 -7.60
N ALA A 127 -0.99 -4.80 -8.04
CA ALA A 127 -0.09 -4.65 -9.16
C ALA A 127 1.27 -5.33 -8.90
N LEU A 128 1.86 -5.10 -7.73
CA LEU A 128 3.13 -5.74 -7.33
C LEU A 128 3.01 -7.26 -7.25
N ASP A 129 1.95 -7.78 -6.62
CA ASP A 129 1.70 -9.22 -6.52
C ASP A 129 1.53 -9.83 -7.92
N THR A 130 0.81 -9.15 -8.82
CA THR A 130 0.63 -9.59 -10.21
C THR A 130 1.96 -9.67 -10.97
N LEU A 131 2.84 -8.68 -10.80
CA LEU A 131 4.16 -8.69 -11.44
C LEU A 131 5.06 -9.78 -10.84
N LYS A 132 5.06 -9.95 -9.51
CA LYS A 132 5.79 -11.03 -8.84
C LYS A 132 5.33 -12.41 -9.30
N ASP A 133 4.02 -12.64 -9.38
CA ASP A 133 3.45 -13.89 -9.90
C ASP A 133 3.87 -14.15 -11.35
N TRP A 134 3.90 -13.09 -12.18
CA TRP A 134 4.38 -13.21 -13.55
C TRP A 134 5.86 -13.63 -13.61
N VAL A 135 6.72 -13.05 -12.78
CA VAL A 135 8.14 -13.44 -12.67
C VAL A 135 8.24 -14.91 -12.26
N LEU A 136 7.52 -15.33 -11.22
CA LEU A 136 7.55 -16.71 -10.72
C LEU A 136 7.06 -17.75 -11.75
N ARG A 137 6.22 -17.35 -12.71
CA ARG A 137 5.76 -18.23 -13.80
C ARG A 137 6.71 -18.28 -14.99
N THR A 138 7.53 -17.24 -15.17
CA THR A 138 8.37 -17.08 -16.37
C THR A 138 9.84 -17.38 -16.11
N VAL A 139 10.28 -17.39 -14.85
CA VAL A 139 11.65 -17.73 -14.46
C VAL A 139 11.76 -19.20 -14.08
N SER A 140 12.85 -19.85 -14.45
CA SER A 140 13.09 -21.25 -14.06
C SER A 140 13.21 -21.42 -12.53
N PRO A 141 12.77 -22.57 -11.97
CA PRO A 141 12.80 -22.80 -10.53
C PRO A 141 14.18 -22.65 -9.86
N SER A 142 15.26 -22.98 -10.58
CA SER A 142 16.64 -22.83 -10.09
C SER A 142 16.99 -21.37 -9.80
N PHE A 143 16.61 -20.46 -10.69
CA PHE A 143 16.83 -19.03 -10.48
C PHE A 143 15.89 -18.47 -9.42
N ILE A 144 14.62 -18.90 -9.38
CA ILE A 144 13.66 -18.46 -8.35
C ILE A 144 14.21 -18.73 -6.94
N TRP A 145 14.71 -19.94 -6.70
CA TRP A 145 15.23 -20.33 -5.38
C TRP A 145 16.38 -19.42 -4.89
N THR A 146 17.22 -18.96 -5.82
CA THR A 146 18.41 -18.17 -5.48
C THR A 146 18.22 -16.66 -5.57
N CYS A 147 17.26 -16.18 -6.37
CA CYS A 147 17.15 -14.77 -6.77
C CYS A 147 15.84 -14.10 -6.33
N CYS A 148 14.81 -14.86 -5.92
CA CYS A 148 13.48 -14.32 -5.66
C CYS A 148 13.03 -14.56 -4.21
N GLN A 149 13.69 -13.96 -3.21
CA GLN A 149 13.30 -14.17 -1.81
C GLN A 149 11.99 -13.45 -1.48
N PRO A 150 11.10 -14.02 -0.63
CA PRO A 150 9.78 -13.45 -0.36
C PRO A 150 9.79 -12.03 0.21
N HIS A 151 10.78 -11.70 1.03
CA HIS A 151 10.92 -10.41 1.71
C HIS A 151 11.63 -9.35 0.86
N GLU A 152 12.14 -9.73 -0.30
CA GLU A 152 12.85 -8.82 -1.21
C GLU A 152 11.87 -8.06 -2.11
N SER A 153 12.35 -6.90 -2.53
CA SER A 153 11.68 -6.05 -3.51
C SER A 153 11.80 -6.62 -4.93
N ILE A 154 10.88 -6.24 -5.81
CA ILE A 154 10.95 -6.63 -7.23
C ILE A 154 12.21 -6.09 -7.91
N TYR A 155 12.74 -4.96 -7.42
CA TYR A 155 14.03 -4.40 -7.82
C TYR A 155 15.17 -5.39 -7.58
N GLU A 156 15.23 -5.97 -6.37
CA GLU A 156 16.27 -6.94 -5.99
C GLU A 156 16.16 -8.21 -6.82
N TRP A 157 14.94 -8.74 -6.99
CA TRP A 157 14.71 -9.90 -7.85
C TRP A 157 15.26 -9.67 -9.25
N HIS A 158 14.91 -8.54 -9.87
CA HIS A 158 15.40 -8.18 -11.19
C HIS A 158 16.94 -8.05 -11.23
N HIS A 159 17.53 -7.39 -10.23
CA HIS A 159 18.98 -7.23 -10.14
C HIS A 159 19.71 -8.58 -10.02
N TYR A 160 19.21 -9.49 -9.19
CA TYR A 160 19.81 -10.82 -9.03
C TYR A 160 19.63 -11.69 -10.27
N LEU A 161 18.48 -11.62 -10.94
CA LEU A 161 18.24 -12.34 -12.20
C LEU A 161 19.16 -11.85 -13.32
N ARG A 162 19.51 -10.57 -13.33
CA ARG A 162 20.48 -10.00 -14.29
C ARG A 162 21.92 -10.44 -14.04
N ALA A 163 22.26 -10.77 -12.79
CA ALA A 163 23.62 -11.14 -12.39
C ALA A 163 23.95 -12.63 -12.61
N ARG A 164 23.02 -13.42 -13.16
CA ARG A 164 23.15 -14.86 -13.43
C ARG A 164 23.39 -15.12 -14.91
#